data_AF-W0JP66-F1
#
_entry.id   AF-W0JP66-F1
#
_cell.length_a   1.000
_cell.length_b   1.000
_cell.length_c   1.000
_cell.angle_alpha   90.00
_cell.angle_beta   90.00
_cell.angle_gamma   90.00
#
_symmetry.space_group_name_H-M   'P 1'
#
loop_
_entity.id
_entity.type
_entity.pdbx_description
1 polymer ?
#
loop_
_entity_poly.entity_id
_entity_poly.type
_entity_poly.pdbx_seq_one_letter_code
_entity_poly.pdbx_strand_id
1 'polypeptide(L)'
;MSDSTVRCWLVERTFDDRNLVTIVYATPDGSKYHQRERSAMSLQQGSAVTAAADVDPDELEAVTDEETRERYASEVERTANAHEPDEEI
;
A
#
# COMPACT_ATOMS: atom_id res chain seq x y z
N MET A 1 -17.19 7.87 15.63
CA MET A 1 -15.87 7.73 15.00
C MET A 1 -16.11 8.03 13.54
N SER A 2 -15.57 9.12 13.00
CA SER A 2 -15.78 9.44 11.58
C SER A 2 -15.06 8.37 10.78
N ASP A 3 -15.82 7.58 10.02
CA ASP A 3 -15.41 6.45 9.16
C ASP A 3 -14.65 6.94 7.92
N SER A 4 -13.74 7.91 8.09
CA SER A 4 -13.06 8.59 7.01
C SER A 4 -11.75 7.88 6.71
N THR A 5 -11.85 6.69 6.13
CA THR A 5 -10.70 5.99 5.57
C THR A 5 -10.13 6.76 4.38
N VAL A 6 -8.82 6.66 4.21
CA VAL A 6 -8.09 7.22 3.08
C VAL A 6 -7.76 6.09 2.13
N ARG A 7 -8.18 6.26 0.88
CA ARG A 7 -7.80 5.32 -0.18
C ARG A 7 -6.31 5.43 -0.45
N CYS A 8 -5.60 4.35 -0.17
CA CYS A 8 -4.17 4.23 -0.41
C CYS A 8 -3.92 3.18 -1.50
N TRP A 9 -2.90 3.39 -2.32
CA TRP A 9 -2.58 2.53 -3.47
C TRP A 9 -1.28 1.79 -3.25
N LEU A 10 -1.18 0.58 -3.80
CA LEU A 10 0.00 -0.25 -3.69
C LEU A 10 1.17 0.43 -4.41
N VAL A 11 2.23 0.72 -3.64
CA VAL A 11 3.46 1.35 -4.16
C VAL A 11 4.67 0.44 -4.06
N GLU A 12 4.64 -0.52 -3.14
CA GLU A 12 5.77 -1.43 -2.95
C GLU A 12 5.30 -2.79 -2.44
N ARG A 13 5.87 -3.85 -3.00
CA ARG A 13 5.71 -5.21 -2.52
C ARG A 13 7.04 -5.93 -2.63
N THR A 14 7.59 -6.33 -1.49
CA THR A 14 8.91 -6.97 -1.41
C THR A 14 8.81 -8.31 -0.69
N PHE A 15 9.52 -9.31 -1.18
CA PHE A 15 9.63 -10.63 -0.57
C PHE A 15 11.00 -10.77 0.10
N ASP A 16 11.01 -11.25 1.34
CA ASP A 16 12.25 -11.58 2.05
C ASP A 16 12.60 -13.07 1.97
N ASP A 17 13.83 -13.41 2.40
CA ASP A 17 14.32 -14.80 2.44
C ASP A 17 13.58 -15.70 3.45
N ARG A 18 12.74 -15.12 4.31
CA ARG A 18 11.95 -15.82 5.33
C ARG A 18 10.49 -16.00 4.90
N ASN A 19 10.20 -15.79 3.62
CA ASN A 19 8.87 -15.94 3.04
C ASN A 19 7.84 -14.97 3.67
N LEU A 20 8.32 -13.81 4.11
CA LEU A 20 7.55 -12.64 4.51
C LEU A 20 7.44 -11.67 3.32
N VAL A 21 6.27 -11.07 3.20
CA VAL A 21 5.94 -10.09 2.18
C VAL A 21 5.64 -8.78 2.90
N THR A 22 6.45 -7.77 2.62
CA THR A 22 6.20 -6.41 3.05
C THR A 22 5.40 -5.73 1.96
N ILE A 23 4.23 -5.19 2.34
CA ILE A 23 3.30 -4.51 1.44
C ILE A 23 3.17 -3.08 1.94
N VAL A 24 3.39 -2.12 1.04
CA VAL A 24 3.26 -0.70 1.33
C VAL A 24 2.19 -0.09 0.45
N TYR A 25 1.21 0.54 1.10
CA TYR A 25 0.22 1.38 0.46
C TYR A 25 0.52 2.84 0.77
N ALA A 26 0.39 3.75 -0.21
CA ALA A 26 0.60 5.17 0.01
C ALA A 26 -0.63 5.99 -0.38
N THR A 27 -0.78 7.17 0.23
CA THR A 27 -1.81 8.13 -0.17
C THR A 27 -1.55 8.64 -1.59
N PRO A 28 -2.57 9.15 -2.31
CA PRO A 28 -2.40 9.64 -3.68
C PRO A 28 -1.32 10.70 -3.87
N ASP A 29 -1.07 11.48 -2.83
CA ASP A 29 -0.02 12.51 -2.77
C ASP A 29 1.35 11.98 -2.28
N GLY A 30 1.43 10.71 -1.88
CA GLY A 30 2.64 10.04 -1.40
C GLY A 30 3.12 10.49 -0.01
N SER A 31 2.48 11.48 0.64
CA SER A 31 2.99 12.02 1.91
C SER A 31 2.81 11.10 3.10
N LYS A 32 1.91 10.13 3.00
CA LYS A 32 1.72 9.12 4.03
C LYS A 32 1.65 7.72 3.43
N TYR A 33 2.00 6.74 4.25
CA TYR A 33 1.98 5.33 3.87
C TYR A 33 1.49 4.44 5.00
N HIS A 34 1.04 3.25 4.64
CA HIS A 34 0.70 2.16 5.52
C HIS A 34 1.52 0.94 5.13
N GLN A 35 2.33 0.43 6.05
CA GLN A 35 3.10 -0.79 5.86
C GLN A 35 2.45 -1.94 6.61
N ARG A 36 2.33 -3.09 5.95
CA ARG A 36 1.90 -4.34 6.58
C ARG A 36 2.77 -5.51 6.11
N GLU A 37 3.09 -6.38 7.05
CA GLU A 37 3.84 -7.60 6.77
C GLU A 37 2.92 -8.82 6.81
N ARG A 38 3.07 -9.71 5.84
CA ARG A 38 2.29 -10.96 5.73
C ARG A 38 3.17 -12.10 5.29
N SER A 39 2.99 -13.30 5.83
CA SER A 39 3.68 -14.47 5.28
C SER A 39 3.13 -14.80 3.88
N ALA A 40 3.98 -15.24 2.96
CA ALA A 40 3.52 -15.58 1.61
C ALA A 40 2.54 -16.78 1.62
N MET A 41 2.66 -17.69 2.59
CA MET A 41 1.67 -18.76 2.83
C MET A 41 0.30 -18.22 3.23
N SER A 42 0.25 -17.10 3.98
CA SER A 42 -1.01 -16.43 4.33
C SER A 42 -1.63 -15.75 3.11
N LEU A 43 -0.80 -15.12 2.26
CA LEU A 43 -1.28 -14.54 1.00
C LEU A 43 -1.84 -15.57 0.02
N GLN A 44 -1.26 -16.77 -0.04
CA GLN A 44 -1.76 -17.85 -0.90
C GLN A 44 -3.08 -18.46 -0.41
N GLN A 45 -3.35 -18.42 0.91
CA GLN A 45 -4.53 -19.05 1.53
C GLN A 45 -5.61 -18.04 1.97
N GLY A 46 -5.28 -16.75 2.00
CA GLY A 46 -6.14 -15.65 2.44
C GLY A 46 -6.50 -14.72 1.29
N SER A 47 -6.85 -13.48 1.62
CA SER A 47 -7.13 -12.44 0.63
C SER A 47 -5.85 -12.02 -0.09
N ALA A 48 -5.92 -11.89 -1.42
CA ALA A 48 -4.80 -11.39 -2.20
C ALA A 48 -4.50 -9.92 -1.87
N VAL A 49 -3.37 -9.43 -2.37
CA VAL A 49 -3.04 -8.00 -2.29
C VAL A 49 -3.89 -7.29 -3.34
N THR A 50 -4.63 -6.26 -2.96
CA THR A 50 -5.39 -5.43 -3.89
C THR A 50 -4.56 -4.25 -4.35
N ALA A 51 -4.92 -3.66 -5.49
CA ALA A 51 -4.28 -2.47 -6.02
C ALA A 51 -4.44 -1.26 -5.09
N ALA A 52 -5.57 -1.16 -4.39
CA ALA A 52 -5.83 -0.16 -3.37
C ALA A 52 -6.40 -0.77 -2.08
N ALA A 53 -6.23 -0.05 -0.98
CA ALA A 53 -6.85 -0.34 0.30
C ALA A 53 -7.34 0.95 0.94
N ASP A 54 -8.55 0.92 1.50
CA ASP A 54 -9.06 2.00 2.33
C ASP A 54 -8.50 1.81 3.75
N VAL A 55 -7.65 2.74 4.20
CA VAL A 55 -6.90 2.65 5.46
C VAL A 55 -7.30 3.79 6.40
N ASP A 56 -7.37 3.52 7.71
CA ASP A 56 -7.63 4.57 8.68
C ASP A 56 -6.45 5.58 8.69
N PRO A 57 -6.71 6.91 8.59
CA PRO A 57 -5.66 7.91 8.62
C PRO A 57 -4.78 7.89 9.89
N ASP A 58 -5.26 7.31 10.99
CA ASP A 58 -4.50 7.11 12.22
C ASP A 58 -3.51 5.93 12.14
N GLU A 59 -3.71 5.00 11.19
CA GLU A 59 -2.78 3.90 10.88
C GLU A 59 -1.74 4.29 9.80
N LEU A 60 -1.78 5.55 9.33
CA LEU A 60 -0.86 6.06 8.33
C LEU A 60 0.35 6.74 8.97
N GLU A 61 1.53 6.35 8.50
CA GLU A 61 2.80 6.96 8.87
C GLU A 61 3.20 8.04 7.87
N ALA A 62 3.80 9.13 8.35
CA ALA A 62 4.25 10.22 7.49
C ALA A 62 5.57 9.86 6.79
N VAL A 63 5.65 10.14 5.49
CA VAL A 63 6.89 10.07 4.72
C VAL A 63 7.69 11.34 4.98
N THR A 64 8.80 11.20 5.71
CA THR A 64 9.68 12.30 6.09
C THR A 64 10.69 12.68 5.00
N ASP A 65 10.96 11.76 4.07
CA ASP A 65 11.91 11.90 2.99
C ASP A 65 11.22 12.32 1.68
N GLU A 66 11.65 13.43 1.09
CA GLU A 66 10.99 13.99 -0.11
C GLU A 66 11.16 13.07 -1.33
N GLU A 67 12.33 12.45 -1.50
CA GLU A 67 12.58 11.53 -2.62
C GLU A 67 11.65 10.31 -2.53
N THR A 68 11.44 9.78 -1.33
CA THR A 68 10.50 8.69 -1.06
C THR A 68 9.06 9.11 -1.32
N ARG A 69 8.69 10.35 -0.94
CA ARG A 69 7.36 10.89 -1.21
C ARG A 69 7.07 10.98 -2.70
N GLU A 70 7.99 11.56 -3.47
CA GLU A 70 7.87 11.67 -4.93
C GLU A 70 7.79 10.30 -5.59
N ARG A 71 8.61 9.33 -5.12
CA ARG A 71 8.56 7.95 -5.59
C ARG A 71 7.20 7.33 -5.33
N TYR A 72 6.69 7.42 -4.11
CA TYR A 72 5.39 6.87 -3.75
C TYR A 72 4.26 7.51 -4.55
N ALA A 73 4.22 8.84 -4.68
CA ALA A 73 3.22 9.51 -5.50
C ALA A 73 3.23 9.01 -6.97
N SER A 74 4.42 8.85 -7.57
CA SER A 74 4.54 8.33 -8.94
C SER A 74 4.06 6.88 -9.08
N GLU A 75 4.37 6.02 -8.11
CA GLU A 75 3.90 4.63 -8.10
C GLU A 75 2.38 4.57 -7.88
N VAL A 76 1.82 5.41 -7.01
CA VAL A 76 0.36 5.50 -6.84
C VAL A 76 -0.29 5.88 -8.16
N GLU A 77 0.19 6.91 -8.86
CA GLU A 77 -0.34 7.29 -10.16
C GLU A 77 -0.25 6.14 -11.17
N ARG A 78 0.87 5.40 -11.20
CA ARG A 78 1.03 4.25 -12.09
C ARG A 78 0.00 3.16 -11.77
N THR A 79 -0.09 2.73 -10.52
CA THR A 79 -0.99 1.65 -10.09
C THR A 79 -2.44 2.06 -10.31
N ALA A 80 -2.83 3.28 -9.94
CA ALA A 80 -4.18 3.79 -10.08
C ALA A 80 -4.64 3.96 -11.53
N ASN A 81 -3.71 4.22 -12.46
CA ASN A 81 -4.03 4.29 -13.89
C ASN A 81 -4.07 2.91 -14.55
N ALA A 82 -3.35 1.92 -14.01
CA ALA A 82 -3.23 0.59 -14.58
C ALA A 82 -4.28 -0.40 -14.07
N HIS A 83 -4.76 -0.22 -12.83
CA HIS A 83 -5.58 -1.21 -12.12
C HIS A 83 -6.82 -0.58 -11.48
N GLU A 84 -7.88 -1.38 -11.34
CA GLU A 84 -9.03 -0.99 -10.51
C GLU A 84 -8.69 -1.11 -9.01
N PRO A 85 -9.27 -0.28 -8.12
CA PRO A 85 -8.95 -0.29 -6.68
C PRO A 85 -9.04 -1.67 -6.01
N ASP A 86 -10.04 -2.47 -6.40
CA ASP A 86 -10.32 -3.80 -5.85
C ASP A 86 -9.67 -4.94 -6.67
N GLU A 87 -8.87 -4.60 -7.69
CA GLU A 87 -8.16 -5.58 -8.51
C GLU A 87 -7.02 -6.24 -7.72
N GLU A 88 -6.91 -7.56 -7.80
CA GLU A 88 -5.86 -8.33 -7.11
C GLU A 88 -4.54 -8.34 -7.91
N ILE A 89 -3.40 -8.12 -7.22
CA ILE A 89 -2.02 -8.01 -7.76
C ILE A 89 -1.05 -9.03 -7.11
#